data_AF-A0A1B9GAK6-F1
#
_entry.id   AF-A0A1B9GAK6-F1
#
_cell.length_a   1.000
_cell.length_b   1.000
_cell.length_c   1.000
_cell.angle_alpha   90.00
_cell.angle_beta   90.00
_cell.angle_gamma   90.00
#
_symmetry.space_group_name_H-M   'P 1'
#
loop_
_entity.id
_entity.type
_entity.pdbx_description
1 polymer ?
#
loop_
_entity_poly.entity_id
_entity_poly.type
_entity_poly.pdbx_seq_one_letter_code
_entity_poly.pdbx_strand_id
1 'polypeptide(L)'
;MYAASLYGLKRAAIILPVAWTGAWLGYYAYTDTLRRSHIRERNRELSHTLMGLPGDGPDYSKPAEEIEREALKKRYASLKFAGRYWNPYVEWREQGAWEWALWKIIISTITLKLFYNGGVPPERPIPDLPLERPDFSLLYPSSSSKQTSTSRTSGSGGADVKVTDKLTLTWLGQSTSYVTLDNLTILTDPALSDRTLPSRIAPQRLRPSPCELSELKRVDVVLVSHNHFDHLDPEAIKELGDSCEWFVPRGVGSFIRKFGVTRVTELDWWQESQHTLSRPGQKDRQFTITAVPTMHWSARSPLDTNATLWAAFHVKSHTEKPKSFIHLGDTGYSPTLYHAVGRVLGPIDLAAIPIGSYEPRWHMHLQHTDPEGAVRMALQMKVRKSVAQHWGTWLMSDEAYNKPPLDLEIARQKLDVTEDQFCVLPAGKTIVVE
;
A
#
# COMPACT_ATOMS: atom_id res chain seq x y z
N MET A 1 23.19 -45.96 26.64
CA MET A 1 22.91 -45.42 25.29
C MET A 1 21.94 -44.23 25.28
N TYR A 2 20.90 -44.17 26.15
CA TYR A 2 19.95 -43.04 26.20
C TYR A 2 20.48 -41.71 26.79
N ALA A 3 21.46 -41.73 27.70
CA ALA A 3 21.99 -40.50 28.30
C ALA A 3 22.87 -39.67 27.34
N ALA A 4 23.53 -40.32 26.36
CA ALA A 4 24.36 -39.65 25.36
C ALA A 4 23.52 -38.92 24.31
N SER A 5 22.32 -39.44 23.96
CA SER A 5 21.42 -38.78 23.01
C SER A 5 20.78 -37.52 23.61
N LEU A 6 20.38 -37.56 24.88
CA LEU A 6 19.85 -36.40 25.62
C LEU A 6 20.88 -35.29 25.82
N TYR A 7 22.15 -35.64 26.02
CA TYR A 7 23.24 -34.66 26.18
C TYR A 7 23.58 -33.96 24.86
N GLY A 8 23.57 -34.70 23.74
CA GLY A 8 23.68 -34.15 22.38
C GLY A 8 22.52 -33.22 22.02
N LEU A 9 21.28 -33.61 22.37
CA LEU A 9 20.08 -32.79 22.18
C LEU A 9 20.13 -31.48 22.99
N LYS A 10 20.57 -31.52 24.25
CA LYS A 10 20.72 -30.31 25.09
C LYS A 10 21.80 -29.36 24.57
N ARG A 11 22.93 -29.89 24.08
CA ARG A 11 23.98 -29.06 23.45
C ARG A 11 23.51 -28.48 22.12
N ALA A 12 22.85 -29.26 21.26
CA ALA A 12 22.28 -28.76 20.01
C ALA A 12 21.23 -27.67 20.27
N ALA A 13 20.39 -27.82 21.30
CA ALA A 13 19.39 -26.84 21.70
C ALA A 13 19.97 -25.49 22.17
N ILE A 14 21.25 -25.44 22.55
CA ILE A 14 21.94 -24.19 22.92
C ILE A 14 22.83 -23.69 21.77
N ILE A 15 23.60 -24.58 21.16
CA ILE A 15 24.56 -24.24 20.10
C ILE A 15 23.83 -23.73 18.85
N LEU A 16 22.72 -24.34 18.45
CA LEU A 16 22.00 -23.93 17.23
C LEU A 16 21.40 -22.52 17.37
N PRO A 17 20.68 -22.15 18.44
CA PRO A 17 20.22 -20.76 18.62
C PRO A 17 21.36 -19.75 18.72
N VAL A 18 22.46 -20.07 19.40
CA VAL A 18 23.62 -19.17 19.52
C VAL A 18 24.30 -18.97 18.17
N ALA A 19 24.58 -20.06 17.43
CA ALA A 19 25.19 -20.00 16.11
C ALA A 19 24.28 -19.27 15.11
N TRP A 20 22.97 -19.56 15.14
CA TRP A 20 21.98 -18.85 14.35
C TRP A 20 21.97 -17.36 14.68
N THR A 21 21.94 -16.99 15.96
CA THR A 21 21.96 -15.59 16.40
C THR A 21 23.25 -14.89 15.95
N GLY A 22 24.40 -15.53 16.06
CA GLY A 22 25.68 -14.98 15.59
C GLY A 22 25.71 -14.76 14.08
N ALA A 23 25.28 -15.75 13.29
CA ALA A 23 25.19 -15.62 11.83
C ALA A 23 24.22 -14.51 11.42
N TRP A 24 23.09 -14.42 12.11
CA TRP A 24 22.05 -13.44 11.88
C TRP A 24 22.55 -12.03 12.21
N LEU A 25 23.15 -11.81 13.38
CA LEU A 25 23.78 -10.52 13.75
C LEU A 25 24.88 -10.11 12.75
N GLY A 26 25.72 -11.06 12.33
CA GLY A 26 26.74 -10.80 11.30
C GLY A 26 26.12 -10.37 9.97
N TYR A 27 25.05 -11.04 9.54
CA TYR A 27 24.28 -10.65 8.37
C TYR A 27 23.72 -9.23 8.53
N TYR A 28 23.06 -8.89 9.65
CA TYR A 28 22.54 -7.53 9.85
C TYR A 28 23.61 -6.46 9.85
N ALA A 29 24.72 -6.68 10.54
CA ALA A 29 25.82 -5.74 10.57
C ALA A 29 26.37 -5.50 9.15
N TYR A 30 26.55 -6.57 8.38
CA TYR A 30 26.98 -6.49 6.99
C TYR A 30 25.99 -5.72 6.11
N THR A 31 24.71 -6.10 6.13
CA THR A 31 23.70 -5.51 5.25
C THR A 31 23.38 -4.07 5.62
N ASP A 32 23.35 -3.73 6.92
CA ASP A 32 23.18 -2.35 7.37
C ASP A 32 24.39 -1.48 7.00
N THR A 33 25.61 -2.03 7.09
CA THR A 33 26.83 -1.33 6.65
C THR A 33 26.78 -1.00 5.16
N LEU A 34 26.46 -1.99 4.31
CA LEU A 34 26.33 -1.77 2.87
C LEU A 34 25.26 -0.74 2.55
N ARG A 35 24.07 -0.88 3.13
CA ARG A 35 22.94 0.02 2.94
C ARG A 35 23.29 1.45 3.34
N ARG A 36 23.91 1.65 4.51
CA ARG A 36 24.36 2.99 4.97
C ARG A 36 25.47 3.55 4.09
N SER A 37 26.40 2.72 3.63
CA SER A 37 27.44 3.16 2.68
C SER A 37 26.81 3.69 1.40
N HIS A 38 25.86 2.95 0.84
CA HIS A 38 25.13 3.32 -0.37
C HIS A 38 24.33 4.62 -0.22
N ILE A 39 23.63 4.79 0.91
CA ILE A 39 22.90 6.03 1.22
C ILE A 39 23.87 7.21 1.31
N ARG A 40 25.01 7.04 1.99
CA ARG A 40 26.03 8.10 2.12
C ARG A 40 26.61 8.50 0.77
N GLU A 41 26.93 7.52 -0.08
CA GLU A 41 27.48 7.76 -1.41
C GLU A 41 26.47 8.53 -2.29
N ARG A 42 25.22 8.07 -2.36
CA ARG A 42 24.15 8.78 -3.09
C ARG A 42 23.95 10.20 -2.58
N ASN A 43 23.90 10.39 -1.25
CA ASN A 43 23.69 11.72 -0.67
C ASN A 43 24.88 12.65 -0.94
N ARG A 44 26.12 12.13 -0.94
CA ARG A 44 27.32 12.90 -1.26
C ARG A 44 27.34 13.31 -2.73
N GLU A 45 26.95 12.42 -3.63
CA GLU A 45 26.89 12.72 -5.06
C GLU A 45 25.85 13.82 -5.36
N LEU A 46 24.70 13.75 -4.69
CA LEU A 46 23.57 14.65 -4.92
C LEU A 46 23.61 15.93 -4.10
N SER A 47 24.58 16.10 -3.19
CA SER A 47 24.62 17.26 -2.29
C SER A 47 24.74 18.56 -3.07
N HIS A 48 25.60 18.61 -4.09
CA HIS A 48 25.78 19.80 -4.92
C HIS A 48 24.54 20.13 -5.74
N THR A 49 23.87 19.12 -6.30
CA THR A 49 22.66 19.33 -7.12
C THR A 49 21.48 19.81 -6.27
N LEU A 50 21.25 19.19 -5.10
CA LEU A 50 20.11 19.53 -4.25
C LEU A 50 20.35 20.79 -3.40
N MET A 51 21.60 21.16 -3.10
CA MET A 51 21.94 22.41 -2.40
C MET A 51 22.17 23.60 -3.35
N GLY A 52 22.57 23.35 -4.60
CA GLY A 52 22.97 24.38 -5.58
C GLY A 52 21.84 24.93 -6.45
N LEU A 53 20.58 24.57 -6.19
CA LEU A 53 19.42 25.16 -6.87
C LEU A 53 19.36 26.67 -6.52
N PRO A 54 19.13 27.57 -7.49
CA PRO A 54 19.24 29.01 -7.26
C PRO A 54 18.28 29.53 -6.17
N GLY A 55 18.84 30.11 -5.11
CA GLY A 55 18.15 30.73 -3.98
C GLY A 55 17.97 29.82 -2.76
N ASP A 56 18.98 29.66 -1.89
CA ASP A 56 18.93 29.10 -0.52
C ASP A 56 18.00 27.87 -0.26
N GLY A 57 17.81 26.98 -1.26
CA GLY A 57 17.03 25.75 -1.15
C GLY A 57 15.81 25.69 -2.11
N PRO A 58 15.08 24.56 -2.17
CA PRO A 58 13.93 24.45 -3.05
C PRO A 58 12.81 25.40 -2.60
N ASP A 59 12.37 26.30 -3.47
CA ASP A 59 11.09 26.99 -3.30
C ASP A 59 9.97 25.96 -3.50
N TYR A 60 9.51 25.40 -2.38
CA TYR A 60 8.49 24.35 -2.40
C TYR A 60 7.18 24.82 -3.03
N SER A 61 6.92 26.14 -3.15
CA SER A 61 5.70 26.67 -3.79
C SER A 61 5.66 26.46 -5.31
N LYS A 62 6.83 26.33 -5.96
CA LYS A 62 6.95 26.15 -7.42
C LYS A 62 7.10 24.67 -7.78
N PRO A 63 6.75 24.22 -9.00
CA PRO A 63 7.06 22.88 -9.47
C PRO A 63 8.57 22.60 -9.43
N ALA A 64 8.97 21.35 -9.17
CA ALA A 64 10.38 20.97 -9.24
C ALA A 64 10.93 21.08 -10.65
N GLU A 65 12.16 21.59 -10.75
CA GLU A 65 12.92 21.60 -12.01
C GLU A 65 13.32 20.18 -12.41
N GLU A 66 13.55 19.95 -13.70
CA GLU A 66 13.89 18.60 -14.19
C GLU A 66 15.15 18.04 -13.52
N ILE A 67 16.17 18.89 -13.31
CA ILE A 67 17.41 18.48 -12.65
C ILE A 67 17.18 18.07 -11.19
N GLU A 68 16.26 18.74 -10.50
CA GLU A 68 15.85 18.38 -9.14
C GLU A 68 15.07 17.07 -9.14
N ARG A 69 14.12 16.89 -10.07
CA ARG A 69 13.35 15.64 -10.18
C ARG A 69 14.26 14.45 -10.39
N GLU A 70 15.21 14.54 -11.31
CA GLU A 70 16.15 13.44 -11.57
C GLU A 70 17.07 13.17 -10.37
N ALA A 71 17.51 14.22 -9.66
CA ALA A 71 18.25 14.06 -8.41
C ALA A 71 17.42 13.36 -7.33
N LEU A 72 16.14 13.72 -7.16
CA LEU A 72 15.23 13.10 -6.19
C LEU A 72 14.92 11.64 -6.55
N LYS A 73 14.65 11.35 -7.83
CA LYS A 73 14.47 9.98 -8.34
C LYS A 73 15.71 9.13 -8.05
N LYS A 74 16.91 9.67 -8.29
CA LYS A 74 18.18 8.98 -8.00
C LYS A 74 18.40 8.75 -6.51
N ARG A 75 18.08 9.72 -5.66
CA ARG A 75 18.18 9.61 -4.19
C ARG A 75 17.35 8.44 -3.67
N TYR A 76 16.10 8.35 -4.14
CA TYR A 76 15.12 7.34 -3.73
C TYR A 76 14.94 6.23 -4.75
N ALA A 77 15.97 5.92 -5.54
CA ALA A 77 15.95 4.76 -6.41
C ALA A 77 16.00 3.46 -5.59
N SER A 78 15.41 2.38 -6.08
CA SER A 78 15.43 1.10 -5.38
C SER A 78 16.86 0.60 -5.12
N LEU A 79 16.99 -0.25 -4.11
CA LEU A 79 18.25 -0.88 -3.75
C LEU A 79 18.03 -2.39 -3.70
N LYS A 80 18.82 -3.14 -4.47
CA LYS A 80 18.78 -4.60 -4.52
C LYS A 80 20.18 -5.17 -4.41
N PHE A 81 20.39 -6.06 -3.45
CA PHE A 81 21.64 -6.83 -3.33
C PHE A 81 21.36 -8.18 -2.68
N ALA A 82 22.20 -9.18 -3.01
CA ALA A 82 21.99 -10.58 -2.61
C ALA A 82 20.59 -11.13 -2.96
N GLY A 83 20.04 -10.70 -4.11
CA GLY A 83 18.73 -11.13 -4.59
C GLY A 83 17.52 -10.53 -3.87
N ARG A 84 17.72 -9.67 -2.85
CA ARG A 84 16.64 -9.05 -2.05
C ARG A 84 16.63 -7.55 -2.22
N TYR A 85 15.45 -6.95 -2.14
CA TYR A 85 15.23 -5.51 -2.09
C TYR A 85 15.43 -4.97 -0.68
N TRP A 86 15.85 -3.71 -0.59
CA TRP A 86 16.22 -3.07 0.67
C TRP A 86 15.71 -1.64 0.70
N ASN A 87 15.35 -1.17 1.89
CA ASN A 87 14.94 0.20 2.15
C ASN A 87 16.17 1.14 2.16
N PRO A 88 16.29 2.08 1.20
CA PRO A 88 17.41 3.01 1.14
C PRO A 88 17.15 4.27 2.02
N TYR A 89 16.54 4.10 3.20
CA TYR A 89 16.11 5.20 4.08
C TYR A 89 16.92 5.23 5.37
N VAL A 90 17.31 6.41 5.84
CA VAL A 90 18.13 6.54 7.07
C VAL A 90 17.37 6.10 8.32
N GLU A 91 16.05 6.23 8.26
CA GLU A 91 15.06 5.87 9.28
C GLU A 91 14.92 4.35 9.38
N TRP A 92 15.12 3.62 8.28
CA TRP A 92 14.99 2.18 8.25
C TRP A 92 16.12 1.51 9.01
N ARG A 93 15.74 0.54 9.85
CA ARG A 93 16.60 -0.51 10.36
C ARG A 93 15.93 -1.83 10.06
N GLU A 94 16.71 -2.85 9.78
CA GLU A 94 16.12 -4.16 9.62
C GLU A 94 15.54 -4.67 10.93
N GLN A 95 14.45 -5.40 10.81
CA GLN A 95 13.75 -6.00 11.95
C GLN A 95 13.91 -7.49 11.94
N GLY A 96 13.98 -8.03 13.15
CA GLY A 96 14.19 -9.45 13.35
C GLY A 96 13.00 -10.30 13.66
N ALA A 97 13.12 -11.58 13.33
CA ALA A 97 12.27 -12.62 13.91
C ALA A 97 12.31 -12.56 15.45
N TRP A 98 13.43 -12.14 16.05
CA TRP A 98 13.55 -11.93 17.50
C TRP A 98 12.74 -10.76 18.03
N GLU A 99 12.61 -9.67 17.28
CA GLU A 99 11.75 -8.54 17.67
C GLU A 99 10.28 -8.93 17.58
N TRP A 100 9.90 -9.64 16.52
CA TRP A 100 8.56 -10.19 16.42
C TRP A 100 8.27 -11.18 17.57
N ALA A 101 9.22 -12.05 17.90
CA ALA A 101 9.09 -12.98 19.03
C ALA A 101 9.03 -12.23 20.38
N LEU A 102 9.87 -11.22 20.58
CA LEU A 102 9.84 -10.34 21.74
C LEU A 102 8.46 -9.66 21.86
N TRP A 103 7.93 -9.15 20.76
CA TRP A 103 6.60 -8.56 20.72
C TRP A 103 5.52 -9.60 21.04
N LYS A 104 5.32 -10.59 20.16
CA LYS A 104 4.16 -11.48 20.21
C LYS A 104 4.24 -12.56 21.27
N ILE A 105 5.43 -13.00 21.68
CA ILE A 105 5.57 -14.05 22.70
C ILE A 105 5.81 -13.46 24.08
N ILE A 106 6.72 -12.48 24.22
CA ILE A 106 7.12 -11.99 25.54
C ILE A 106 6.24 -10.81 25.99
N ILE A 107 6.27 -9.70 25.24
CA ILE A 107 5.57 -8.47 25.60
C ILE A 107 4.06 -8.71 25.63
N SER A 108 3.49 -9.33 24.59
CA SER A 108 2.07 -9.65 24.55
C SER A 108 1.67 -10.58 25.70
N THR A 109 2.52 -11.50 26.15
CA THR A 109 2.20 -12.32 27.34
C THR A 109 2.22 -11.51 28.63
N ILE A 110 3.27 -10.71 28.85
CA ILE A 110 3.43 -9.89 30.07
C ILE A 110 2.35 -8.81 30.18
N THR A 111 1.93 -8.26 29.04
CA THR A 111 0.88 -7.22 28.97
C THR A 111 -0.53 -7.82 28.83
N LEU A 112 -0.69 -9.14 28.94
CA LEU A 112 -1.96 -9.86 28.75
C LEU A 112 -2.63 -9.60 27.37
N LYS A 113 -1.82 -9.24 26.38
CA LYS A 113 -2.21 -9.01 24.99
C LYS A 113 -1.97 -10.18 24.04
N LEU A 114 -1.52 -11.35 24.51
CA LEU A 114 -1.24 -12.53 23.65
C LEU A 114 -2.46 -12.94 22.82
N PHE A 115 -3.67 -12.74 23.36
CA PHE A 115 -4.95 -12.95 22.69
C PHE A 115 -5.77 -11.67 22.59
N TYR A 116 -5.13 -10.50 22.67
CA TYR A 116 -5.82 -9.24 22.53
C TYR A 116 -6.46 -9.16 21.16
N ASN A 117 -7.77 -8.98 21.15
CA ASN A 117 -8.58 -8.94 19.95
C ASN A 117 -8.86 -7.50 19.51
N GLY A 118 -7.98 -6.54 19.80
CA GLY A 118 -8.18 -5.15 19.38
C GLY A 118 -9.37 -4.45 20.06
N GLY A 119 -9.88 -4.99 21.18
CA GLY A 119 -11.10 -4.49 21.82
C GLY A 119 -12.38 -4.80 21.04
N VAL A 120 -12.32 -5.73 20.08
CA VAL A 120 -13.48 -6.14 19.30
C VAL A 120 -14.47 -6.93 20.18
N PRO A 121 -15.78 -6.61 20.15
CA PRO A 121 -16.78 -7.40 20.86
C PRO A 121 -16.76 -8.88 20.43
N PRO A 122 -17.10 -9.85 21.32
CA PRO A 122 -17.19 -11.26 20.94
C PRO A 122 -18.19 -11.52 19.80
N GLU A 123 -19.21 -10.66 19.69
CA GLU A 123 -20.19 -10.64 18.62
C GLU A 123 -19.55 -10.14 17.31
N ARG A 124 -19.72 -10.88 16.21
CA ARG A 124 -19.32 -10.46 14.84
C ARG A 124 -20.58 -10.21 14.02
N PRO A 125 -20.66 -9.28 13.03
CA PRO A 125 -19.82 -8.12 12.68
C PRO A 125 -20.00 -6.91 13.62
N ILE A 126 -19.09 -5.91 13.59
CA ILE A 126 -19.15 -4.75 14.50
C ILE A 126 -20.13 -3.67 13.98
N PRO A 127 -21.23 -3.36 14.70
CA PRO A 127 -22.27 -2.45 14.20
C PRO A 127 -21.89 -0.96 14.11
N ASP A 128 -20.90 -0.50 14.89
CA ASP A 128 -20.50 0.91 14.94
C ASP A 128 -19.47 1.29 13.86
N LEU A 129 -18.88 0.31 13.16
CA LEU A 129 -18.07 0.55 11.97
C LEU A 129 -18.99 0.76 10.77
N PRO A 130 -19.13 2.00 10.26
CA PRO A 130 -20.16 2.29 9.28
C PRO A 130 -19.86 1.57 7.96
N LEU A 131 -20.93 1.05 7.36
CA LEU A 131 -20.94 0.30 6.11
C LEU A 131 -22.06 0.86 5.23
N GLU A 132 -21.70 1.22 4.01
CA GLU A 132 -22.57 1.70 2.96
C GLU A 132 -22.42 0.79 1.73
N ARG A 133 -23.31 0.96 0.75
CA ARG A 133 -23.18 0.32 -0.56
C ARG A 133 -22.57 1.34 -1.54
N PRO A 134 -21.66 0.90 -2.44
CA PRO A 134 -21.15 1.77 -3.50
C PRO A 134 -22.28 2.44 -4.29
N ASP A 135 -22.10 3.72 -4.61
CA ASP A 135 -23.03 4.45 -5.46
C ASP A 135 -22.83 4.05 -6.92
N PHE A 136 -23.37 2.88 -7.28
CA PHE A 136 -23.31 2.35 -8.64
C PHE A 136 -24.03 3.24 -9.66
N SER A 137 -24.96 4.09 -9.22
CA SER A 137 -25.65 5.03 -10.12
C SER A 137 -24.72 6.17 -10.54
N LEU A 138 -23.89 6.65 -9.62
CA LEU A 138 -22.83 7.61 -9.90
C LEU A 138 -21.69 6.99 -10.71
N LEU A 139 -21.25 5.78 -10.35
CA LEU A 139 -20.16 5.10 -11.05
C LEU A 139 -20.55 4.71 -12.49
N TYR A 140 -21.82 4.34 -12.71
CA TYR A 140 -22.34 3.84 -13.99
C TYR A 140 -23.67 4.52 -14.42
N PRO A 141 -23.65 5.81 -14.83
CA PRO A 141 -24.84 6.66 -15.01
C PRO A 141 -25.88 6.18 -16.02
N SER A 142 -25.55 5.23 -16.90
CA SER A 142 -26.43 4.76 -17.98
C SER A 142 -26.98 3.35 -17.77
N SER A 143 -26.64 2.72 -16.65
CA SER A 143 -26.97 1.31 -16.37
C SER A 143 -28.17 1.12 -15.44
N SER A 144 -29.02 2.15 -15.32
CA SER A 144 -30.20 2.18 -14.44
C SER A 144 -31.45 1.49 -15.02
N SER A 145 -31.38 0.87 -16.20
CA SER A 145 -32.40 -0.07 -16.65
C SER A 145 -32.02 -1.50 -16.24
N LYS A 146 -32.90 -2.14 -15.46
CA LYS A 146 -32.87 -3.54 -15.00
C LYS A 146 -32.00 -4.45 -15.88
N GLN A 147 -30.82 -4.84 -15.39
CA GLN A 147 -30.12 -6.02 -15.89
C GLN A 147 -29.76 -6.92 -14.72
N THR A 148 -30.33 -8.12 -14.78
CA THR A 148 -30.03 -9.31 -14.00
C THR A 148 -28.55 -9.62 -14.03
N SER A 149 -28.04 -10.14 -12.91
CA SER A 149 -26.70 -10.69 -12.73
C SER A 149 -26.28 -11.56 -13.91
N THR A 150 -25.54 -10.99 -14.85
CA THR A 150 -24.81 -11.76 -15.86
C THR A 150 -23.38 -11.81 -15.39
N SER A 151 -22.93 -13.03 -15.07
CA SER A 151 -21.56 -13.34 -14.72
C SER A 151 -20.59 -12.76 -15.75
N ARG A 152 -19.48 -12.17 -15.30
CA ARG A 152 -18.35 -11.84 -16.16
C ARG A 152 -17.97 -13.09 -16.95
N THR A 153 -18.16 -13.08 -18.27
CA THR A 153 -17.51 -14.06 -19.13
C THR A 153 -16.03 -13.73 -19.18
N SER A 154 -15.20 -14.62 -18.63
CA SER A 154 -13.75 -14.57 -18.75
C SER A 154 -13.36 -14.51 -20.23
N GLY A 155 -12.74 -13.41 -20.69
CA GLY A 155 -12.15 -13.36 -22.03
C GLY A 155 -12.29 -12.05 -22.82
N SER A 156 -13.05 -11.08 -22.34
CA SER A 156 -13.03 -9.72 -22.91
C SER A 156 -13.30 -8.72 -21.79
N GLY A 157 -12.50 -7.64 -21.71
CA GLY A 157 -12.72 -6.54 -20.77
C GLY A 157 -14.22 -6.19 -20.73
N GLY A 158 -14.75 -6.01 -19.51
CA GLY A 158 -16.19 -6.04 -19.23
C GLY A 158 -17.05 -5.30 -20.24
N ALA A 159 -18.33 -5.70 -20.37
CA ALA A 159 -19.32 -5.09 -21.27
C ALA A 159 -19.16 -3.56 -21.35
N ASP A 160 -19.47 -2.97 -22.51
CA ASP A 160 -19.33 -1.53 -22.81
C ASP A 160 -20.26 -0.68 -21.91
N VAL A 161 -19.92 -0.62 -20.63
CA VAL A 161 -20.63 0.07 -19.58
C VAL A 161 -20.06 1.48 -19.52
N LYS A 162 -20.95 2.47 -19.63
CA LYS A 162 -20.56 3.86 -19.46
C LYS A 162 -20.12 4.09 -18.01
N VAL A 163 -18.86 4.48 -17.84
CA VAL A 163 -18.25 4.90 -16.57
C VAL A 163 -18.27 6.42 -16.49
N THR A 164 -18.51 6.98 -15.32
CA THR A 164 -18.37 8.43 -15.06
C THR A 164 -16.97 8.96 -15.42
N ASP A 165 -16.89 10.20 -15.90
CA ASP A 165 -15.63 10.90 -16.16
C ASP A 165 -15.06 11.59 -14.92
N LYS A 166 -15.87 11.75 -13.87
CA LYS A 166 -15.48 12.38 -12.61
C LYS A 166 -14.37 11.61 -11.90
N LEU A 167 -13.56 12.34 -11.14
CA LEU A 167 -12.67 11.75 -10.14
C LEU A 167 -13.52 11.30 -8.94
N THR A 168 -13.65 9.99 -8.75
CA THR A 168 -14.39 9.42 -7.61
C THR A 168 -13.55 8.41 -6.87
N LEU A 169 -13.85 8.19 -5.59
CA LEU A 169 -13.28 7.10 -4.81
C LEU A 169 -14.37 6.43 -3.99
N THR A 170 -14.43 5.12 -4.10
CA THR A 170 -15.22 4.24 -3.24
C THR A 170 -14.26 3.41 -2.40
N TRP A 171 -14.26 3.57 -1.07
CA TRP A 171 -13.40 2.78 -0.20
C TRP A 171 -14.04 1.43 0.09
N LEU A 172 -13.47 0.32 -0.38
CA LEU A 172 -14.06 -1.02 -0.23
C LEU A 172 -13.59 -1.77 1.03
N GLY A 173 -12.75 -1.12 1.85
CA GLY A 173 -12.14 -1.70 3.03
C GLY A 173 -10.66 -2.04 2.82
N GLN A 174 -9.93 -2.12 3.93
CA GLN A 174 -8.47 -2.21 3.96
C GLN A 174 -7.82 -1.18 3.02
N SER A 175 -6.94 -1.61 2.13
CA SER A 175 -6.29 -0.78 1.10
C SER A 175 -6.96 -0.95 -0.27
N THR A 176 -8.17 -1.52 -0.30
CA THR A 176 -8.96 -1.68 -1.51
C THR A 176 -9.84 -0.45 -1.73
N SER A 177 -9.58 0.26 -2.82
CA SER A 177 -10.39 1.39 -3.29
C SER A 177 -10.73 1.19 -4.76
N TYR A 178 -11.96 1.56 -5.13
CA TYR A 178 -12.40 1.64 -6.52
C TYR A 178 -12.49 3.12 -6.91
N VAL A 179 -11.66 3.52 -7.87
CA VAL A 179 -11.46 4.91 -8.28
C VAL A 179 -11.84 5.07 -9.74
N THR A 180 -12.57 6.13 -10.05
CA THR A 180 -12.76 6.57 -11.45
C THR A 180 -11.94 7.81 -11.71
N LEU A 181 -11.27 7.89 -12.86
CA LEU A 181 -10.45 9.04 -13.27
C LEU A 181 -10.57 9.20 -14.78
N ASP A 182 -11.27 10.24 -15.25
CA ASP A 182 -11.42 10.51 -16.68
C ASP A 182 -11.89 9.26 -17.47
N ASN A 183 -12.95 8.63 -16.97
CA ASN A 183 -13.53 7.37 -17.44
C ASN A 183 -12.72 6.10 -17.15
N LEU A 184 -11.44 6.17 -16.77
CA LEU A 184 -10.66 5.01 -16.34
C LEU A 184 -11.17 4.47 -15.01
N THR A 185 -11.25 3.15 -14.87
CA THR A 185 -11.60 2.47 -13.60
C THR A 185 -10.38 1.78 -13.02
N ILE A 186 -10.05 2.12 -11.78
CA ILE A 186 -8.85 1.66 -11.07
C ILE A 186 -9.30 0.92 -9.82
N LEU A 187 -8.78 -0.29 -9.61
CA LEU A 187 -8.94 -1.04 -8.37
C LEU A 187 -7.57 -1.16 -7.68
N THR A 188 -7.47 -0.71 -6.44
CA THR A 188 -6.22 -0.86 -5.65
C THR A 188 -6.29 -2.10 -4.79
N ASP A 189 -5.15 -2.79 -4.61
CA ASP A 189 -4.93 -3.88 -3.64
C ASP A 189 -6.16 -4.75 -3.40
N PRO A 190 -6.64 -5.51 -4.41
CA PRO A 190 -7.94 -6.14 -4.35
C PRO A 190 -7.95 -7.27 -3.32
N ALA A 191 -8.51 -6.99 -2.15
CA ALA A 191 -8.66 -7.95 -1.05
C ALA A 191 -10.08 -7.82 -0.47
N LEU A 192 -11.03 -8.56 -1.06
CA LEU A 192 -12.45 -8.52 -0.67
C LEU A 192 -12.90 -9.73 0.15
N SER A 193 -12.06 -10.76 0.28
CA SER A 193 -12.36 -11.96 1.07
C SER A 193 -12.63 -11.68 2.55
N ASP A 194 -13.34 -12.59 3.21
CA ASP A 194 -13.59 -12.53 4.66
C ASP A 194 -12.31 -12.67 5.51
N ARG A 195 -11.28 -13.29 4.95
CA ARG A 195 -10.00 -13.54 5.61
C ARG A 195 -8.86 -13.25 4.64
N THR A 196 -7.72 -12.83 5.19
CA THR A 196 -6.50 -12.58 4.40
C THR A 196 -5.94 -13.87 3.79
N LEU A 197 -6.25 -15.02 4.39
CA LEU A 197 -5.86 -16.35 3.95
C LEU A 197 -6.99 -17.35 4.25
N PRO A 198 -7.11 -18.46 3.48
CA PRO A 198 -8.08 -19.52 3.73
C PRO A 198 -7.66 -20.38 4.94
N SER A 199 -7.50 -19.76 6.11
CA SER A 199 -7.12 -20.39 7.36
C SER A 199 -7.88 -19.78 8.52
N ARG A 200 -8.28 -20.61 9.50
CA ARG A 200 -8.98 -20.15 10.71
C ARG A 200 -8.12 -19.26 11.61
N ILE A 201 -6.80 -19.35 11.48
CA ILE A 201 -5.84 -18.53 12.23
C ILE A 201 -5.65 -17.14 11.60
N ALA A 202 -6.02 -16.97 10.34
CA ALA A 202 -5.94 -15.68 9.67
C ALA A 202 -6.98 -14.73 10.25
N PRO A 203 -6.68 -13.43 10.38
CA PRO A 203 -7.65 -12.44 10.82
C PRO A 203 -8.95 -12.53 10.02
N GLN A 204 -10.08 -12.56 10.72
CA GLN A 204 -11.39 -12.40 10.10
C GLN A 204 -11.71 -10.91 9.98
N ARG A 205 -12.39 -10.55 8.90
CA ARG A 205 -12.85 -9.19 8.66
C ARG A 205 -13.81 -8.71 9.76
N LEU A 206 -13.70 -7.45 10.15
CA LEU A 206 -14.50 -6.83 11.21
C LEU A 206 -15.91 -6.45 10.76
N ARG A 207 -16.08 -6.16 9.48
CA ARG A 207 -17.34 -5.86 8.78
C ARG A 207 -17.35 -6.58 7.44
N PRO A 208 -18.49 -6.95 6.85
CA PRO A 208 -18.50 -7.60 5.54
C PRO A 208 -17.94 -6.68 4.45
N SER A 209 -17.59 -7.26 3.29
CA SER A 209 -17.32 -6.46 2.09
C SER A 209 -18.56 -5.63 1.72
N PRO A 210 -18.40 -4.34 1.34
CA PRO A 210 -19.54 -3.50 0.96
C PRO A 210 -20.19 -3.93 -0.37
N CYS A 211 -19.46 -4.67 -1.21
CA CYS A 211 -19.97 -5.32 -2.41
C CYS A 211 -19.11 -6.53 -2.77
N GLU A 212 -19.63 -7.38 -3.65
CA GLU A 212 -18.86 -8.41 -4.33
C GLU A 212 -17.99 -7.80 -5.43
N LEU A 213 -16.87 -8.44 -5.75
CA LEU A 213 -15.99 -7.97 -6.83
C LEU A 213 -16.72 -7.97 -8.18
N SER A 214 -17.63 -8.93 -8.39
CA SER A 214 -18.46 -9.06 -9.59
C SER A 214 -19.46 -7.90 -9.78
N GLU A 215 -19.84 -7.18 -8.72
CA GLU A 215 -20.72 -6.00 -8.80
C GLU A 215 -20.00 -4.77 -9.37
N LEU A 216 -18.66 -4.75 -9.32
CA LEU A 216 -17.86 -3.76 -10.03
C LEU A 216 -17.92 -4.06 -11.53
N LYS A 217 -18.89 -3.49 -12.23
CA LYS A 217 -19.17 -3.81 -13.66
C LYS A 217 -17.95 -3.72 -14.58
N ARG A 218 -16.96 -2.91 -14.24
CA ARG A 218 -15.73 -2.75 -15.01
C ARG A 218 -14.52 -2.46 -14.11
N VAL A 219 -13.37 -3.02 -14.46
CA VAL A 219 -12.06 -2.65 -13.89
C VAL A 219 -11.10 -2.61 -15.09
N ASP A 220 -10.54 -1.45 -15.40
CA ASP A 220 -9.59 -1.30 -16.51
C ASP A 220 -8.16 -1.56 -16.02
N VAL A 221 -7.84 -1.08 -14.81
CA VAL A 221 -6.51 -1.16 -14.21
C VAL A 221 -6.60 -1.68 -12.78
N VAL A 222 -5.71 -2.58 -12.42
CA VAL A 222 -5.46 -3.00 -11.03
C VAL A 222 -4.08 -2.53 -10.61
N LEU A 223 -3.99 -1.85 -9.46
CA LEU A 223 -2.75 -1.42 -8.83
C LEU A 223 -2.50 -2.29 -7.60
N VAL A 224 -1.39 -3.03 -7.57
CA VAL A 224 -1.02 -3.87 -6.41
C VAL A 224 0.24 -3.32 -5.79
N SER A 225 0.16 -2.74 -4.59
CA SER A 225 1.27 -2.11 -3.89
C SER A 225 2.38 -3.08 -3.51
N HIS A 226 2.03 -4.28 -3.04
CA HIS A 226 2.97 -5.34 -2.66
C HIS A 226 2.26 -6.69 -2.51
N ASN A 227 3.01 -7.74 -2.20
CA ASN A 227 2.51 -9.10 -2.24
C ASN A 227 1.94 -9.63 -0.92
N HIS A 228 1.70 -8.82 0.11
CA HIS A 228 1.09 -9.30 1.35
C HIS A 228 -0.35 -9.80 1.14
N PHE A 229 -0.81 -10.62 2.08
CA PHE A 229 -2.07 -11.36 1.97
C PHE A 229 -3.32 -10.49 2.03
N ASP A 230 -3.25 -9.36 2.72
CA ASP A 230 -4.33 -8.38 2.84
C ASP A 230 -4.33 -7.31 1.73
N HIS A 231 -3.37 -7.38 0.80
CA HIS A 231 -3.27 -6.50 -0.37
C HIS A 231 -3.42 -7.24 -1.71
N LEU A 232 -3.06 -8.52 -1.75
CA LEU A 232 -3.12 -9.34 -2.96
C LEU A 232 -3.78 -10.69 -2.67
N ASP A 233 -5.09 -10.72 -2.91
CA ASP A 233 -5.94 -11.89 -2.74
C ASP A 233 -5.93 -12.78 -4.00
N PRO A 234 -5.55 -14.08 -3.88
CA PRO A 234 -5.64 -15.05 -4.97
C PRO A 234 -7.03 -15.15 -5.63
N GLU A 235 -8.12 -14.98 -4.88
CA GLU A 235 -9.46 -15.08 -5.45
C GLU A 235 -9.77 -13.90 -6.36
N ALA A 236 -9.33 -12.69 -6.01
CA ALA A 236 -9.44 -11.53 -6.88
C ALA A 236 -8.62 -11.70 -8.16
N ILE A 237 -7.43 -12.30 -8.08
CA ILE A 237 -6.61 -12.59 -9.27
C ILE A 237 -7.36 -13.54 -10.23
N LYS A 238 -7.95 -14.61 -9.70
CA LYS A 238 -8.70 -15.59 -10.50
C LYS A 238 -9.95 -14.96 -11.14
N GLU A 239 -10.68 -14.13 -10.40
CA GLU A 239 -11.92 -13.53 -10.89
C GLU A 239 -11.67 -12.44 -11.94
N LEU A 240 -10.66 -11.58 -11.73
CA LEU A 240 -10.35 -10.49 -12.67
C LEU A 240 -9.58 -10.99 -13.89
N GLY A 241 -8.63 -11.91 -13.72
CA GLY A 241 -7.87 -12.49 -14.82
C GLY A 241 -7.24 -11.41 -15.73
N ASP A 242 -7.32 -11.65 -17.05
CA ASP A 242 -6.90 -10.69 -18.10
C ASP A 242 -8.01 -9.70 -18.52
N SER A 243 -9.07 -9.53 -17.72
CA SER A 243 -10.10 -8.51 -18.01
C SER A 243 -9.63 -7.07 -17.76
N CYS A 244 -8.50 -6.90 -17.07
CA CYS A 244 -7.86 -5.64 -16.72
C CYS A 244 -6.34 -5.71 -16.94
N GLU A 245 -5.68 -4.55 -16.91
CA GLU A 245 -4.22 -4.46 -16.86
C GLU A 245 -3.74 -4.40 -15.40
N TRP A 246 -2.78 -5.25 -15.03
CA TRP A 246 -2.21 -5.27 -13.69
C TRP A 246 -0.89 -4.50 -13.65
N PHE A 247 -0.79 -3.47 -12.81
CA PHE A 247 0.46 -2.77 -12.52
C PHE A 247 0.95 -3.14 -11.13
N VAL A 248 2.15 -3.71 -11.07
CA VAL A 248 2.70 -4.28 -9.84
C VAL A 248 4.20 -3.98 -9.71
N PRO A 249 4.77 -3.99 -8.50
CA PRO A 249 6.20 -3.83 -8.31
C PRO A 249 6.99 -4.98 -8.93
N ARG A 250 8.25 -4.72 -9.31
CA ARG A 250 9.17 -5.74 -9.83
C ARG A 250 9.18 -7.01 -8.97
N GLY A 251 8.98 -8.16 -9.61
CA GLY A 251 8.99 -9.49 -9.02
C GLY A 251 7.60 -10.03 -8.66
N VAL A 252 6.62 -9.15 -8.37
CA VAL A 252 5.26 -9.55 -7.98
C VAL A 252 4.53 -10.24 -9.14
N GLY A 253 4.81 -9.86 -10.38
CA GLY A 253 4.12 -10.43 -11.55
C GLY A 253 4.33 -11.93 -11.70
N SER A 254 5.44 -12.47 -11.19
CA SER A 254 5.69 -13.93 -11.16
C SER A 254 4.64 -14.70 -10.35
N PHE A 255 4.08 -14.10 -9.29
CA PHE A 255 3.03 -14.72 -8.48
C PHE A 255 1.68 -14.68 -9.21
N ILE A 256 1.32 -13.53 -9.77
CA ILE A 256 0.05 -13.33 -10.50
C ILE A 256 -0.03 -14.23 -11.73
N ARG A 257 1.07 -14.37 -12.48
CA ARG A 257 1.14 -15.26 -13.67
C ARG A 257 0.88 -16.74 -13.34
N LYS A 258 1.08 -17.19 -12.09
CA LYS A 258 0.72 -18.57 -11.67
C LYS A 258 -0.78 -18.84 -11.73
N PHE A 259 -1.60 -17.80 -11.75
CA PHE A 259 -3.06 -17.87 -11.89
C PHE A 259 -3.52 -17.69 -13.34
N GLY A 260 -2.60 -17.70 -14.32
CA GLY A 260 -2.92 -17.62 -15.75
C GLY A 260 -3.08 -16.21 -16.31
N VAL A 261 -2.88 -15.17 -15.50
CA VAL A 261 -2.91 -13.77 -15.93
C VAL A 261 -1.67 -13.44 -16.75
N THR A 262 -1.84 -12.85 -17.92
CA THR A 262 -0.77 -12.46 -18.83
C THR A 262 -0.57 -10.94 -18.91
N ARG A 263 -1.61 -10.16 -18.66
CA ARG A 263 -1.63 -8.69 -18.72
C ARG A 263 -1.06 -8.04 -17.45
N VAL A 264 0.26 -8.21 -17.26
CA VAL A 264 0.96 -7.74 -16.06
C VAL A 264 2.18 -6.89 -16.44
N THR A 265 2.16 -5.62 -16.01
CA THR A 265 3.25 -4.66 -16.14
C THR A 265 3.98 -4.51 -14.80
N GLU A 266 5.28 -4.82 -14.78
CA GLU A 266 6.11 -4.77 -13.57
C GLU A 266 7.04 -3.56 -13.56
N LEU A 267 6.81 -2.64 -12.61
CA LEU A 267 7.51 -1.36 -12.50
C LEU A 267 8.45 -1.32 -11.28
N ASP A 268 9.65 -0.77 -11.48
CA ASP A 268 10.55 -0.36 -10.40
C ASP A 268 10.21 1.06 -9.94
N TRP A 269 10.74 1.50 -8.80
CA TRP A 269 10.50 2.86 -8.31
C TRP A 269 10.91 3.92 -9.33
N TRP A 270 10.04 4.90 -9.50
CA TRP A 270 10.10 5.99 -10.48
C TRP A 270 9.97 5.56 -11.94
N GLN A 271 9.78 4.27 -12.23
CA GLN A 271 9.43 3.85 -13.58
C GLN A 271 7.98 4.22 -13.88
N GLU A 272 7.78 4.64 -15.12
CA GLU A 272 6.50 5.06 -15.65
C GLU A 272 6.08 4.11 -16.76
N SER A 273 4.77 3.87 -16.85
CA SER A 273 4.14 3.22 -18.00
C SER A 273 3.08 4.14 -18.57
N GLN A 274 3.07 4.28 -19.90
CA GLN A 274 1.99 4.94 -20.61
C GLN A 274 0.85 3.93 -20.83
N HIS A 275 -0.36 4.28 -20.42
CA HIS A 275 -1.55 3.46 -20.59
C HIS A 275 -2.57 4.20 -21.44
N THR A 276 -2.94 3.59 -22.56
CA THR A 276 -3.99 4.10 -23.45
C THR A 276 -5.29 3.37 -23.17
N LEU A 277 -6.31 4.11 -22.76
CA LEU A 277 -7.68 3.62 -22.66
C LEU A 277 -8.40 3.86 -23.99
N SER A 278 -8.64 2.77 -24.72
CA SER A 278 -9.42 2.77 -25.96
C SER A 278 -10.79 2.14 -25.74
N ARG A 279 -11.85 2.85 -26.13
CA ARG A 279 -13.24 2.38 -26.04
C ARG A 279 -13.99 2.63 -27.34
N PRO A 280 -14.81 1.68 -27.83
CA PRO A 280 -15.61 1.89 -29.03
C PRO A 280 -16.43 3.18 -28.95
N GLY A 281 -16.36 4.00 -30.00
CA GLY A 281 -17.12 5.25 -30.08
C GLY A 281 -16.67 6.36 -29.11
N GLN A 282 -15.52 6.21 -28.44
CA GLN A 282 -14.95 7.24 -27.57
C GLN A 282 -13.54 7.61 -28.04
N LYS A 283 -13.11 8.83 -27.73
CA LYS A 283 -11.72 9.26 -27.98
C LYS A 283 -10.78 8.52 -27.03
N ASP A 284 -9.66 8.04 -27.56
CA ASP A 284 -8.59 7.46 -26.76
C ASP A 284 -8.11 8.44 -25.68
N ARG A 285 -7.90 7.92 -24.48
CA ARG A 285 -7.37 8.68 -23.34
C ARG A 285 -6.04 8.12 -22.91
N GLN A 286 -5.11 9.00 -22.56
CA GLN A 286 -3.76 8.63 -22.14
C GLN A 286 -3.58 8.87 -20.65
N PHE A 287 -2.88 7.95 -20.00
CA PHE A 287 -2.55 8.01 -18.58
C PHE A 287 -1.08 7.64 -18.38
N THR A 288 -0.41 8.34 -17.46
CA THR A 288 0.87 7.87 -16.91
C THR A 288 0.61 7.14 -15.61
N ILE A 289 1.14 5.93 -15.48
CA ILE A 289 1.14 5.15 -14.24
C ILE A 289 2.58 5.05 -13.75
N THR A 290 2.84 5.54 -12.55
CA THR A 290 4.18 5.61 -11.95
C THR A 290 4.23 4.77 -10.69
N ALA A 291 5.22 3.87 -10.57
CA ALA A 291 5.52 3.22 -9.31
C ALA A 291 6.34 4.16 -8.42
N VAL A 292 5.89 4.38 -7.20
CA VAL A 292 6.42 5.39 -6.28
C VAL A 292 7.07 4.69 -5.08
N PRO A 293 8.26 5.10 -4.65
CA PRO A 293 8.92 4.51 -3.49
C PRO A 293 8.11 4.68 -2.20
N THR A 294 8.10 3.62 -1.40
CA THR A 294 7.54 3.58 -0.05
C THR A 294 8.49 2.85 0.90
N MET A 295 8.31 3.08 2.21
CA MET A 295 9.12 2.45 3.25
C MET A 295 8.36 1.24 3.83
N HIS A 296 8.54 0.07 3.23
CA HIS A 296 7.84 -1.16 3.61
C HIS A 296 8.67 -2.39 3.25
N TRP A 297 8.03 -3.56 3.14
CA TRP A 297 8.65 -4.83 2.79
C TRP A 297 7.67 -5.74 2.05
N SER A 298 8.12 -6.93 1.65
CA SER A 298 7.29 -7.91 0.96
C SER A 298 7.59 -9.34 1.41
N ALA A 299 6.59 -10.21 1.49
CA ALA A 299 6.75 -11.65 1.66
C ALA A 299 5.42 -12.40 1.49
N ARG A 300 5.47 -13.64 0.99
CA ARG A 300 4.37 -14.61 1.13
C ARG A 300 4.78 -15.91 1.81
N SER A 301 6.05 -16.04 2.18
CA SER A 301 6.64 -17.18 2.87
C SER A 301 7.81 -16.72 3.77
N PRO A 302 8.28 -17.57 4.69
CA PRO A 302 9.48 -17.24 5.47
C PRO A 302 10.78 -17.12 4.67
N LEU A 303 10.80 -17.52 3.39
CA LEU A 303 12.03 -17.61 2.57
C LEU A 303 12.14 -16.50 1.52
N ASP A 304 11.02 -15.85 1.17
CA ASP A 304 10.92 -14.86 0.08
C ASP A 304 10.87 -13.41 0.56
N THR A 305 11.21 -13.14 1.84
CA THR A 305 11.27 -11.77 2.37
C THR A 305 12.06 -10.83 1.47
N ASN A 306 11.42 -9.79 0.95
CA ASN A 306 11.98 -8.81 0.02
C ASN A 306 12.50 -9.41 -1.30
N ALA A 307 12.05 -10.59 -1.71
CA ALA A 307 12.36 -11.13 -3.04
C ALA A 307 11.68 -10.33 -4.16
N THR A 308 10.56 -9.68 -3.86
CA THR A 308 9.85 -8.74 -4.73
C THR A 308 9.91 -7.33 -4.16
N LEU A 309 9.74 -6.33 -5.02
CA LEU A 309 9.62 -4.94 -4.59
C LEU A 309 8.23 -4.67 -3.99
N TRP A 310 8.06 -3.52 -3.34
CA TRP A 310 6.82 -2.91 -2.86
C TRP A 310 6.77 -1.47 -3.38
N ALA A 311 5.61 -0.89 -3.65
CA ALA A 311 5.49 0.48 -4.15
C ALA A 311 4.12 1.09 -3.85
N ALA A 312 4.08 2.41 -3.78
CA ALA A 312 2.87 3.17 -4.06
C ALA A 312 2.66 3.29 -5.58
N PHE A 313 1.45 3.65 -6.02
CA PHE A 313 1.15 3.88 -7.44
C PHE A 313 0.46 5.21 -7.65
N HIS A 314 0.98 6.02 -8.56
CA HIS A 314 0.38 7.27 -9.01
C HIS A 314 -0.18 7.10 -10.42
N VAL A 315 -1.37 7.62 -10.66
CA VAL A 315 -2.03 7.63 -11.97
C VAL A 315 -2.40 9.06 -12.31
N LYS A 316 -1.88 9.55 -13.44
CA LYS A 316 -2.13 10.91 -13.94
C LYS A 316 -2.81 10.85 -15.31
N SER A 317 -3.92 11.55 -15.46
CA SER A 317 -4.60 11.70 -16.74
C SER A 317 -4.00 12.80 -17.60
N HIS A 318 -3.99 12.62 -18.92
CA HIS A 318 -3.54 13.60 -19.90
C HIS A 318 -4.72 14.21 -20.66
N THR A 319 -5.64 14.83 -19.93
CA THR A 319 -6.77 15.59 -20.47
C THR A 319 -6.47 17.09 -20.51
N GLU A 320 -7.43 17.91 -20.95
CA GLU A 320 -7.30 19.38 -20.91
C GLU A 320 -7.14 19.93 -19.48
N LYS A 321 -7.68 19.21 -18.49
CA LYS A 321 -7.54 19.49 -17.06
C LYS A 321 -7.03 18.23 -16.35
N PRO A 322 -5.70 17.96 -16.40
CA PRO A 322 -5.10 16.77 -15.80
C PRO A 322 -5.49 16.62 -14.34
N LYS A 323 -5.96 15.43 -13.98
CA LYS A 323 -6.22 15.02 -12.59
C LYS A 323 -5.31 13.84 -12.25
N SER A 324 -5.03 13.65 -10.97
CA SER A 324 -4.25 12.50 -10.53
C SER A 324 -4.67 11.90 -9.19
N PHE A 325 -4.43 10.60 -9.08
CA PHE A 325 -4.68 9.78 -7.92
C PHE A 325 -3.40 9.08 -7.49
N ILE A 326 -3.13 8.98 -6.19
CA ILE A 326 -2.05 8.15 -5.65
C ILE A 326 -2.58 7.16 -4.61
N HIS A 327 -2.24 5.89 -4.78
CA HIS A 327 -2.44 4.83 -3.80
C HIS A 327 -1.13 4.56 -3.06
N LEU A 328 -1.08 4.81 -1.75
CA LEU A 328 0.17 4.63 -1.00
C LEU A 328 0.48 3.19 -0.61
N GLY A 329 -0.48 2.28 -0.69
CA GLY A 329 -0.33 0.95 -0.10
C GLY A 329 0.03 1.02 1.38
N ASP A 330 0.95 0.13 1.79
CA ASP A 330 1.55 0.16 3.12
C ASP A 330 2.89 0.86 3.10
N THR A 331 3.12 1.67 4.13
CA THR A 331 4.36 2.43 4.25
C THR A 331 4.54 3.04 5.63
N GLY A 332 5.79 3.08 6.09
CA GLY A 332 6.23 3.89 7.22
C GLY A 332 6.35 5.38 6.87
N TYR A 333 6.52 6.20 7.90
CA TYR A 333 6.75 7.63 7.75
C TYR A 333 8.25 7.93 7.60
N SER A 334 8.65 8.59 6.51
CA SER A 334 9.97 9.22 6.36
C SER A 334 9.78 10.73 6.24
N PRO A 335 10.48 11.54 7.07
CA PRO A 335 10.46 12.99 6.97
C PRO A 335 10.87 13.57 5.62
N THR A 336 11.56 12.82 4.76
CA THR A 336 12.14 13.37 3.52
C THR A 336 11.60 12.73 2.23
N LEU A 337 11.13 11.48 2.29
CA LEU A 337 10.60 10.76 1.12
C LEU A 337 9.38 11.44 0.53
N TYR A 338 8.36 11.76 1.32
CA TYR A 338 7.08 12.24 0.81
C TYR A 338 7.13 13.68 0.32
N HIS A 339 8.06 14.47 0.82
CA HIS A 339 8.42 15.74 0.18
C HIS A 339 8.93 15.49 -1.24
N ALA A 340 9.84 14.54 -1.42
CA ALA A 340 10.36 14.21 -2.76
C ALA A 340 9.27 13.66 -3.69
N VAL A 341 8.36 12.84 -3.17
CA VAL A 341 7.17 12.38 -3.92
C VAL A 341 6.34 13.56 -4.41
N GLY A 342 6.03 14.52 -3.52
CA GLY A 342 5.31 15.75 -3.88
C GLY A 342 6.04 16.60 -4.90
N ARG A 343 7.37 16.72 -4.80
CA ARG A 343 8.22 17.44 -5.76
C ARG A 343 8.22 16.79 -7.15
N VAL A 344 8.31 15.46 -7.21
CA VAL A 344 8.41 14.72 -8.48
C VAL A 344 7.05 14.62 -9.20
N LEU A 345 5.96 14.37 -8.46
CA LEU A 345 4.66 14.04 -9.05
C LEU A 345 3.66 15.21 -9.06
N GLY A 346 3.84 16.18 -8.16
CA GLY A 346 2.83 17.19 -7.84
C GLY A 346 2.40 18.04 -9.05
N PRO A 347 1.15 18.55 -9.04
CA PRO A 347 0.14 18.42 -7.98
C PRO A 347 -0.58 17.06 -7.95
N ILE A 348 -1.01 16.63 -6.75
CA ILE A 348 -1.79 15.39 -6.53
C ILE A 348 -3.19 15.75 -6.04
N ASP A 349 -4.23 15.32 -6.76
CA ASP A 349 -5.62 15.71 -6.44
C ASP A 349 -6.23 14.81 -5.38
N LEU A 350 -5.96 13.50 -5.44
CA LEU A 350 -6.50 12.52 -4.52
C LEU A 350 -5.43 11.53 -4.05
N ALA A 351 -5.38 11.25 -2.75
CA ALA A 351 -4.56 10.17 -2.19
C ALA A 351 -5.38 9.21 -1.32
N ALA A 352 -5.07 7.92 -1.42
CA ALA A 352 -5.45 6.92 -0.42
C ALA A 352 -4.24 6.65 0.49
N ILE A 353 -4.37 6.96 1.79
CA ILE A 353 -3.27 6.97 2.76
C ILE A 353 -3.59 6.03 3.94
N PRO A 354 -2.72 5.05 4.27
CA PRO A 354 -2.97 4.13 5.37
C PRO A 354 -2.93 4.86 6.71
N ILE A 355 -3.83 4.49 7.63
CA ILE A 355 -3.86 5.03 9.01
C ILE A 355 -3.89 3.94 10.09
N GLY A 356 -3.95 2.66 9.72
CA GLY A 356 -3.99 1.52 10.64
C GLY A 356 -2.69 0.72 10.66
N SER A 357 -2.70 -0.37 11.44
CA SER A 357 -1.58 -1.30 11.59
C SER A 357 -0.32 -0.70 12.21
N TYR A 358 -0.47 0.25 13.14
CA TYR A 358 0.66 1.07 13.60
C TYR A 358 1.14 0.75 15.02
N GLU A 359 0.44 -0.04 15.83
CA GLU A 359 0.91 -0.40 17.19
C GLU A 359 1.50 -1.82 17.28
N PRO A 360 2.55 -2.02 18.11
CA PRO A 360 3.22 -1.01 18.93
C PRO A 360 4.25 -0.20 18.12
N ARG A 361 4.34 1.11 18.39
CA ARG A 361 5.18 2.03 17.58
C ARG A 361 6.64 1.60 17.48
N TRP A 362 7.26 1.12 18.57
CA TRP A 362 8.68 0.72 18.57
C TRP A 362 9.01 -0.34 17.51
N HIS A 363 8.03 -1.18 17.15
CA HIS A 363 8.15 -2.19 16.11
C HIS A 363 7.53 -1.70 14.78
N MET A 364 6.30 -1.22 14.78
CA MET A 364 5.56 -1.00 13.54
C MET A 364 5.93 0.28 12.79
N HIS A 365 6.52 1.30 13.43
CA HIS A 365 6.72 2.63 12.81
C HIS A 365 7.55 2.65 11.51
N LEU A 366 8.40 1.64 11.31
CA LEU A 366 9.25 1.53 10.12
C LEU A 366 8.45 1.12 8.89
N GLN A 367 7.41 0.30 9.06
CA GLN A 367 6.63 -0.33 8.00
C GLN A 367 5.21 0.24 7.90
N HIS A 368 4.68 0.80 8.99
CA HIS A 368 3.37 1.43 9.05
C HIS A 368 3.41 2.80 9.74
N THR A 369 2.98 3.82 9.02
CA THR A 369 2.72 5.15 9.57
C THR A 369 1.58 5.10 10.59
N ASP A 370 1.66 5.96 11.59
CA ASP A 370 0.50 6.30 12.42
C ASP A 370 -0.32 7.41 11.72
N PRO A 371 -1.53 7.75 12.24
CA PRO A 371 -2.34 8.80 11.66
C PRO A 371 -1.67 10.18 11.62
N GLU A 372 -0.80 10.51 12.59
CA GLU A 372 -0.04 11.76 12.57
C GLU A 372 0.97 11.80 11.42
N GLY A 373 1.72 10.71 11.21
CA GLY A 373 2.58 10.54 10.05
C GLY A 373 1.81 10.59 8.74
N ALA A 374 0.61 10.00 8.67
CA ALA A 374 -0.24 10.05 7.48
C ALA A 374 -0.66 11.48 7.12
N VAL A 375 -1.05 12.31 8.11
CA VAL A 375 -1.36 13.73 7.85
C VAL A 375 -0.13 14.50 7.38
N ARG A 376 1.05 14.25 7.97
CA ARG A 376 2.31 14.82 7.47
C ARG A 376 2.58 14.42 6.03
N MET A 377 2.42 13.14 5.69
CA MET A 377 2.62 12.65 4.32
C MET A 377 1.74 13.37 3.32
N ALA A 378 0.45 13.56 3.64
CA ALA A 378 -0.48 14.33 2.81
C ALA A 378 0.00 15.76 2.57
N LEU A 379 0.42 16.47 3.63
CA LEU A 379 0.94 17.83 3.56
C LEU A 379 2.25 17.91 2.75
N GLN A 380 3.17 16.97 2.97
CA GLN A 380 4.48 16.93 2.31
C GLN A 380 4.35 16.65 0.81
N MET A 381 3.43 15.77 0.43
CA MET A 381 3.08 15.48 -0.97
C MET A 381 2.21 16.57 -1.61
N LYS A 382 1.67 17.49 -0.81
CA LYS A 382 0.73 18.55 -1.25
C LYS A 382 -0.53 17.98 -1.89
N VAL A 383 -1.09 16.94 -1.29
CA VAL A 383 -2.34 16.33 -1.75
C VAL A 383 -3.49 17.28 -1.47
N ARG A 384 -4.39 17.48 -2.45
CA ARG A 384 -5.59 18.31 -2.23
C ARG A 384 -6.60 17.62 -1.32
N LYS A 385 -6.89 16.34 -1.57
CA LYS A 385 -7.83 15.53 -0.78
C LYS A 385 -7.25 14.14 -0.49
N SER A 386 -7.32 13.72 0.77
CA SER A 386 -6.84 12.43 1.22
C SER A 386 -7.99 11.62 1.81
N VAL A 387 -7.98 10.31 1.55
CA VAL A 387 -8.92 9.35 2.12
C VAL A 387 -8.13 8.34 2.95
N ALA A 388 -8.56 8.16 4.20
CA ALA A 388 -7.98 7.17 5.10
C ALA A 388 -8.28 5.74 4.64
N GLN A 389 -7.25 4.88 4.63
CA GLN A 389 -7.36 3.46 4.32
C GLN A 389 -6.61 2.58 5.34
N HIS A 390 -6.58 1.26 5.12
CA HIS A 390 -5.86 0.25 5.92
C HIS A 390 -6.30 0.14 7.39
N TRP A 391 -7.55 0.50 7.69
CA TRP A 391 -8.10 0.41 9.05
C TRP A 391 -9.51 -0.21 9.05
N GLY A 392 -9.97 -0.63 10.24
CA GLY A 392 -11.35 -1.06 10.47
C GLY A 392 -11.80 -2.25 9.60
N THR A 393 -10.85 -3.07 9.13
CA THR A 393 -11.12 -4.19 8.22
C THR A 393 -10.58 -5.50 8.76
N TRP A 394 -9.28 -5.60 9.05
CA TRP A 394 -8.69 -6.71 9.79
C TRP A 394 -7.87 -6.20 10.97
N LEU A 395 -7.72 -7.02 12.01
CA LEU A 395 -6.80 -6.75 13.11
C LEU A 395 -5.42 -7.32 12.77
N MET A 396 -4.44 -6.45 12.57
CA MET A 396 -3.09 -6.84 12.14
C MET A 396 -1.99 -6.36 13.09
N SER A 397 -2.38 -5.71 14.18
CA SER A 397 -1.54 -4.92 15.08
C SER A 397 -2.23 -4.80 16.45
N ASP A 398 -1.61 -4.07 17.38
CA ASP A 398 -2.02 -4.02 18.78
C ASP A 398 -2.93 -2.83 19.15
N GLU A 399 -3.29 -1.96 18.20
CA GLU A 399 -4.23 -0.86 18.47
C GLU A 399 -5.68 -1.37 18.55
N ALA A 400 -6.54 -0.59 19.22
CA ALA A 400 -7.96 -0.87 19.21
C ALA A 400 -8.56 -0.61 17.82
N TYR A 401 -9.55 -1.40 17.41
CA TYR A 401 -10.09 -1.39 16.04
C TYR A 401 -10.62 -0.02 15.57
N ASN A 402 -11.15 0.79 16.50
CA ASN A 402 -11.73 2.11 16.26
C ASN A 402 -10.79 3.26 16.62
N LYS A 403 -9.55 2.97 17.05
CA LYS A 403 -8.55 3.99 17.39
C LYS A 403 -8.05 4.79 16.19
N PRO A 404 -7.83 4.21 14.98
CA PRO A 404 -7.25 4.95 13.87
C PRO A 404 -7.99 6.24 13.47
N PRO A 405 -9.34 6.27 13.32
CA PRO A 405 -10.07 7.51 13.05
C PRO A 405 -9.95 8.56 14.15
N LEU A 406 -9.93 8.13 15.43
CA LEU A 406 -9.81 9.03 16.57
C LEU A 406 -8.42 9.69 16.60
N ASP A 407 -7.38 8.89 16.38
CA ASP A 407 -6.01 9.38 16.29
C ASP A 407 -5.81 10.27 15.04
N LEU A 408 -6.52 10.01 13.94
CA LEU A 408 -6.52 10.89 12.77
C LEU A 408 -7.19 12.24 13.06
N GLU A 409 -8.31 12.28 13.78
CA GLU A 409 -8.94 13.54 14.21
C GLU A 409 -7.97 14.37 15.06
N ILE A 410 -7.30 13.76 16.03
CA ILE A 410 -6.29 14.42 16.85
C ILE A 410 -5.14 14.97 15.99
N ALA A 411 -4.64 14.16 15.05
CA ALA A 411 -3.57 14.57 14.14
C ALA A 411 -3.99 15.73 13.23
N ARG A 412 -5.22 15.71 12.71
CA ARG A 412 -5.80 16.77 11.88
C ARG A 412 -5.86 18.09 12.64
N GLN A 413 -6.39 18.09 13.87
CA GLN A 413 -6.44 19.27 14.72
C GLN A 413 -5.04 19.82 15.02
N LYS A 414 -4.09 18.93 15.32
CA LYS A 414 -2.70 19.31 15.63
C LYS A 414 -1.97 19.96 14.45
N LEU A 415 -2.30 19.55 13.21
CA LEU A 415 -1.61 19.96 11.98
C LEU A 415 -2.45 20.90 11.11
N ASP A 416 -3.57 21.41 11.62
CA ASP A 416 -4.48 22.33 10.95
C ASP A 416 -4.99 21.81 9.58
N VAL A 417 -5.43 20.55 9.57
CA VAL A 417 -6.00 19.88 8.39
C VAL A 417 -7.48 19.62 8.63
N THR A 418 -8.33 20.05 7.70
CA THR A 418 -9.79 19.87 7.83
C THR A 418 -10.20 18.43 7.51
N GLU A 419 -11.40 18.03 7.97
CA GLU A 419 -11.99 16.74 7.60
C GLU A 419 -12.19 16.60 6.09
N ASP A 420 -12.49 17.69 5.37
CA ASP A 420 -12.64 17.65 3.91
C ASP A 420 -11.30 17.38 3.20
N GLN A 421 -10.19 17.90 3.74
CA GLN A 421 -8.85 17.67 3.20
C GLN A 421 -8.33 16.25 3.50
N PHE A 422 -8.68 15.67 4.65
CA PHE A 422 -8.32 14.30 4.99
C PHE A 422 -9.46 13.60 5.75
N CYS A 423 -10.30 12.89 4.99
CA CYS A 423 -11.52 12.28 5.51
C CYS A 423 -11.38 10.79 5.85
N VAL A 424 -12.24 10.35 6.76
CA VAL A 424 -12.52 8.95 7.03
C VAL A 424 -13.87 8.61 6.41
N LEU A 425 -13.91 7.56 5.58
CA LEU A 425 -15.14 7.12 4.94
C LEU A 425 -15.68 5.86 5.63
N PRO A 426 -17.01 5.65 5.67
CA PRO A 426 -17.61 4.32 5.75
C PRO A 426 -17.11 3.42 4.63
N ALA A 427 -16.98 2.11 4.88
CA ALA A 427 -16.72 1.17 3.79
C ALA A 427 -17.92 1.17 2.84
N GLY A 428 -17.65 1.18 1.54
CA GLY A 428 -18.63 1.28 0.47
C GLY A 428 -19.07 2.70 0.13
N LYS A 429 -18.73 3.72 0.92
CA LYS A 429 -19.08 5.10 0.59
C LYS A 429 -18.32 5.58 -0.64
N THR A 430 -19.05 6.14 -1.61
CA THR A 430 -18.49 6.78 -2.80
C THR A 430 -18.46 8.30 -2.62
N ILE A 431 -17.32 8.93 -2.91
CA ILE A 431 -17.17 10.39 -2.93
C ILE A 431 -16.77 10.89 -4.32
N VAL A 432 -17.14 12.12 -4.64
CA VAL A 432 -16.67 12.86 -5.82
C VAL A 432 -15.62 13.87 -5.36
N VAL A 433 -14.52 13.98 -6.10
CA VAL A 433 -13.47 14.99 -5.90
C VAL A 433 -13.59 16.03 -7.01
N GLU A 434 -13.98 17.24 -6.63
CA GLU A 434 -14.23 18.36 -7.55
C GLU A 434 -12.98 18.83 -8.30
#